data_AF-A0A7V3I402-F1
#
_entry.id   AF-A0A7V3I402-F1
#
_cell.length_a   1.000
_cell.length_b   1.000
_cell.length_c   1.000
_cell.angle_alpha   90.00
_cell.angle_beta   90.00
_cell.angle_gamma   90.00
#
_symmetry.space_group_name_H-M   'P 1'
#
loop_
_entity.id
_entity.type
_entity.pdbx_description
1 polymer ?
#
loop_
_entity_poly.entity_id
_entity_poly.type
_entity_poly.pdbx_seq_one_letter_code
_entity_poly.pdbx_strand_id
1 'polypeptide(L)'
;MCALWRKRQRGSRALRSTSWLRRLLQTRRSFFGVRELDTAVQAKTRGNTMDWPHCPVHRLGQAGVYIVTCGTYGRVSIFRGAERLAMLQDALMRTALNYGWGLQAWSLFSNHYHFVGESPADPRALPRMIGHFHAETARIVNEMDGTPGRKVWFNYWDTLITFQRSYLVRLSYVHNNPVKHGLVAVATQYPWCSAAWFERNASPSFQKTLAALKTDYVNVRDDLSFDQVDATW
;
A
#
# COMPACT_ATOMS: atom_id res chain seq x y z
N MET A 1 51.07 33.13 5.27
CA MET A 1 50.21 32.60 4.19
C MET A 1 49.22 31.61 4.80
N CYS A 2 47.91 31.87 4.57
CA CYS A 2 46.71 31.01 4.66
C CYS A 2 46.52 30.06 5.88
N ALA A 3 45.55 30.24 6.80
CA ALA A 3 44.07 30.27 6.69
C ALA A 3 43.37 28.91 6.98
N LEU A 4 42.59 28.90 8.08
CA LEU A 4 41.21 28.40 8.23
C LEU A 4 40.85 26.88 8.14
N TRP A 5 40.25 26.41 9.26
CA TRP A 5 38.94 25.72 9.35
C TRP A 5 38.74 24.35 8.64
N ARG A 6 38.47 23.27 9.42
CA ARG A 6 37.16 22.55 9.40
C ARG A 6 37.04 21.37 10.38
N LYS A 7 35.86 21.37 11.01
CA LYS A 7 35.21 20.37 11.86
C LYS A 7 34.94 19.02 11.16
N ARG A 8 35.04 17.94 11.96
CA ARG A 8 34.02 16.88 12.21
C ARG A 8 33.39 16.21 10.99
N GLN A 9 33.68 14.91 10.79
CA GLN A 9 32.67 13.94 10.38
C GLN A 9 32.78 12.65 11.21
N ARG A 10 31.71 12.39 11.96
CA ARG A 10 31.42 11.12 12.63
C ARG A 10 30.91 10.17 11.56
N GLY A 11 31.50 8.98 11.46
CA GLY A 11 31.00 7.90 10.63
C GLY A 11 29.57 7.54 11.02
N SER A 12 28.68 7.57 10.02
CA SER A 12 27.29 7.19 10.15
C SER A 12 27.19 5.68 10.31
N ARG A 13 26.70 5.23 11.48
CA ARG A 13 26.37 3.83 11.75
C ARG A 13 25.09 3.49 10.97
N ALA A 14 25.24 2.68 9.93
CA ALA A 14 24.13 2.04 9.22
C ALA A 14 23.26 1.24 10.21
N LEU A 15 22.01 1.67 10.39
CA LEU A 15 20.98 0.92 11.11
C LEU A 15 20.52 -0.25 10.23
N ARG A 16 21.15 -1.42 10.43
CA ARG A 16 20.62 -2.70 9.95
C ARG A 16 19.49 -3.13 10.89
N SER A 17 18.24 -2.88 10.51
CA SER A 17 17.07 -3.53 11.12
C SER A 17 16.64 -4.70 10.24
N THR A 18 17.26 -5.86 10.44
CA THR A 18 16.95 -7.13 9.74
C THR A 18 16.08 -8.08 10.58
N SER A 19 15.46 -7.61 11.68
CA SER A 19 14.70 -8.48 12.59
C SER A 19 13.27 -8.79 12.10
N TRP A 20 12.69 -7.94 11.25
CA TRP A 20 11.28 -8.04 10.83
C TRP A 20 11.04 -9.03 9.68
N LEU A 21 11.97 -9.13 8.70
CA LEU A 21 11.93 -10.15 7.65
C LEU A 21 11.92 -11.58 8.22
N ARG A 22 12.60 -11.81 9.35
CA ARG A 22 12.62 -13.12 10.04
C ARG A 22 11.31 -13.43 10.76
N ARG A 23 10.61 -12.40 11.27
CA ARG A 23 9.34 -12.58 12.01
C ARG A 23 8.17 -12.88 11.08
N LEU A 24 8.16 -12.33 9.85
CA LEU A 24 7.24 -12.72 8.78
C LEU A 24 7.43 -14.18 8.30
N LEU A 25 8.65 -14.70 8.39
CA LEU A 25 8.95 -16.08 8.01
C LEU A 25 8.58 -17.11 9.08
N GLN A 26 8.49 -16.71 10.36
CA GLN A 26 8.20 -17.61 11.49
C GLN A 26 6.72 -17.87 11.74
N THR A 27 5.80 -17.06 11.21
CA THR A 27 4.35 -17.33 11.28
C THR A 27 3.85 -18.25 10.16
N ARG A 28 4.75 -18.88 9.38
CA ARG A 28 4.39 -19.94 8.44
C ARG A 28 4.02 -21.24 9.19
N ARG A 29 2.72 -21.42 9.44
CA ARG A 29 2.08 -22.73 9.28
C ARG A 29 1.09 -22.63 8.11
N SER A 30 1.28 -23.57 7.18
CA SER A 30 0.49 -23.83 5.96
C SER A 30 0.35 -22.69 4.94
N PHE A 31 1.32 -22.62 4.04
CA PHE A 31 1.17 -22.05 2.70
C PHE A 31 1.25 -23.21 1.70
N PHE A 32 0.12 -23.76 1.26
CA PHE A 32 -0.04 -24.57 0.05
C PHE A 32 -1.54 -24.82 -0.17
N GLY A 33 -2.04 -24.56 -1.39
CA GLY A 33 -3.34 -25.05 -1.85
C GLY A 33 -4.18 -24.02 -2.62
N VAL A 34 -3.91 -23.84 -3.91
CA VAL A 34 -4.86 -23.18 -4.87
C VAL A 34 -6.01 -24.16 -5.21
N ARG A 35 -6.54 -24.88 -4.21
CA ARG A 35 -7.58 -25.89 -4.37
C ARG A 35 -8.47 -25.90 -3.13
N GLU A 36 -9.14 -24.79 -2.85
CA GLU A 36 -10.32 -24.72 -1.95
C GLU A 36 -10.97 -23.32 -1.94
N LEU A 37 -11.10 -22.68 -3.11
CA LEU A 37 -11.90 -21.45 -3.27
C LEU A 37 -13.25 -21.69 -3.96
N ASP A 38 -13.65 -22.96 -4.16
CA ASP A 38 -14.83 -23.33 -4.96
C ASP A 38 -16.13 -23.44 -4.17
N THR A 39 -16.21 -23.02 -2.90
CA THR A 39 -17.47 -23.15 -2.15
C THR A 39 -17.73 -22.01 -1.18
N ALA A 40 -17.96 -20.81 -1.73
CA ALA A 40 -18.86 -19.79 -1.16
C ALA A 40 -18.99 -18.58 -2.12
N VAL A 41 -19.33 -18.84 -3.39
CA VAL A 41 -19.57 -17.76 -4.38
C VAL A 41 -21.03 -17.78 -4.77
N GLN A 42 -21.92 -17.34 -3.87
CA GLN A 42 -23.27 -16.90 -4.23
C GLN A 42 -23.95 -16.15 -3.09
N ALA A 43 -23.92 -14.82 -3.18
CA ALA A 43 -25.00 -13.96 -2.68
C ALA A 43 -24.93 -12.63 -3.43
N LYS A 44 -25.81 -12.50 -4.43
CA LYS A 44 -25.97 -11.31 -5.26
C LYS A 44 -26.89 -10.33 -4.53
N THR A 45 -26.34 -9.41 -3.75
CA THR A 45 -27.15 -8.32 -3.17
C THR A 45 -27.11 -7.10 -4.09
N ARG A 46 -28.14 -6.97 -4.93
CA ARG A 46 -28.46 -5.72 -5.63
C ARG A 46 -28.99 -4.72 -4.60
N GLY A 47 -28.13 -3.82 -4.13
CA GLY A 47 -28.51 -2.63 -3.38
C GLY A 47 -28.01 -1.40 -4.12
N ASN A 48 -28.90 -0.69 -4.82
CA ASN A 48 -28.57 0.56 -5.50
C ASN A 48 -28.48 1.68 -4.45
N THR A 49 -27.39 1.73 -3.70
CA THR A 49 -27.08 2.81 -2.76
C THR A 49 -26.10 3.75 -3.43
N MET A 50 -26.49 5.02 -3.63
CA MET A 50 -25.64 6.06 -4.20
C MET A 50 -24.32 6.15 -3.44
N ASP A 51 -23.20 5.92 -4.13
CA ASP A 51 -21.86 6.13 -3.57
C ASP A 51 -21.59 7.65 -3.55
N TRP A 52 -21.57 8.27 -2.37
CA TRP A 52 -21.28 9.70 -2.27
C TRP A 52 -19.79 9.96 -2.57
N PRO A 53 -19.43 10.83 -3.54
CA PRO A 53 -18.06 10.92 -4.07
C PRO A 53 -16.97 11.21 -3.03
N HIS A 54 -17.33 11.82 -1.90
CA HIS A 54 -16.43 12.29 -0.84
C HIS A 54 -16.63 11.58 0.52
N CYS A 55 -17.63 10.71 0.64
CA CYS A 55 -17.90 9.91 1.83
C CYS A 55 -18.26 8.49 1.38
N PRO A 56 -17.26 7.69 0.98
CA PRO A 56 -17.48 6.35 0.44
C PRO A 56 -18.08 5.48 1.54
N VAL A 57 -19.14 4.74 1.20
CA VAL A 57 -19.75 3.79 2.13
C VAL A 57 -18.89 2.52 2.13
N HIS A 58 -18.20 2.27 3.24
CA HIS A 58 -17.37 1.07 3.44
C HIS A 58 -18.24 -0.16 3.70
N ARG A 59 -18.45 -1.00 2.67
CA ARG A 59 -19.32 -2.19 2.75
C ARG A 59 -18.51 -3.43 3.18
N LEU A 60 -18.08 -3.45 4.44
CA LEU A 60 -17.24 -4.50 5.03
C LEU A 60 -18.06 -5.62 5.68
N GLY A 61 -18.89 -6.29 4.87
CA GLY A 61 -19.83 -7.32 5.35
C GLY A 61 -19.32 -8.76 5.28
N GLN A 62 -18.27 -9.04 4.51
CA GLN A 62 -17.78 -10.40 4.24
C GLN A 62 -16.26 -10.44 4.33
N ALA A 63 -15.70 -11.49 4.95
CA ALA A 63 -14.26 -11.70 4.92
C ALA A 63 -13.81 -11.98 3.47
N GLY A 64 -12.64 -11.48 3.08
CA GLY A 64 -12.12 -11.66 1.73
C GLY A 64 -10.96 -10.72 1.41
N VAL A 65 -10.65 -10.60 0.12
CA VAL A 65 -9.57 -9.74 -0.35
C VAL A 65 -10.14 -8.39 -0.79
N TYR A 66 -9.54 -7.32 -0.27
CA TYR A 66 -9.93 -5.95 -0.58
C TYR A 66 -8.80 -5.23 -1.30
N ILE A 67 -9.14 -4.40 -2.27
CA ILE A 67 -8.26 -3.32 -2.72
C ILE A 67 -8.62 -2.05 -1.98
N VAL A 68 -7.62 -1.32 -1.52
CA VAL A 68 -7.76 -0.05 -0.82
C VAL A 68 -6.92 1.01 -1.51
N THR A 69 -7.51 2.20 -1.65
CA THR A 69 -6.86 3.38 -2.23
C THR A 69 -7.15 4.59 -1.36
N CYS A 70 -6.15 5.43 -1.11
CA CYS A 70 -6.34 6.69 -0.38
C CYS A 70 -5.34 7.74 -0.84
N GLY A 71 -5.79 8.98 -0.91
CA GLY A 71 -4.95 10.14 -1.19
C GLY A 71 -4.81 11.08 0.01
N THR A 72 -3.79 11.90 -0.01
CA THR A 72 -3.65 13.04 0.90
C THR A 72 -4.71 14.10 0.61
N TYR A 73 -5.01 14.92 1.61
CA TYR A 73 -5.95 16.02 1.47
C TYR A 73 -5.43 17.04 0.45
N GLY A 74 -6.27 17.40 -0.52
CA GLY A 74 -5.87 18.29 -1.61
C GLY A 74 -4.81 17.70 -2.55
N ARG A 75 -4.51 16.39 -2.46
CA ARG A 75 -3.49 15.69 -3.27
C ARG A 75 -2.08 16.24 -3.09
N VAL A 76 -1.83 16.91 -1.97
CA VAL A 76 -0.52 17.49 -1.65
C VAL A 76 0.49 16.38 -1.38
N SER A 77 1.67 16.48 -1.99
CA SER A 77 2.78 15.55 -1.73
C SER A 77 3.41 15.80 -0.36
N ILE A 78 2.83 15.20 0.68
CA ILE A 78 3.26 15.36 2.07
C ILE A 78 4.41 14.41 2.41
N PHE A 79 4.43 13.22 1.82
CA PHE A 79 5.42 12.17 2.06
C PHE A 79 6.55 12.18 1.02
N ARG A 80 7.21 13.35 0.86
CA ARG A 80 8.35 13.50 -0.07
C ARG A 80 9.63 12.89 0.50
N GLY A 81 10.41 12.24 -0.36
CA GLY A 81 11.71 11.65 -0.03
C GLY A 81 11.66 10.30 0.70
N ALA A 82 12.78 9.60 0.63
CA ALA A 82 12.97 8.24 1.16
C ALA A 82 12.59 8.09 2.63
N GLU A 83 12.95 9.05 3.47
CA GLU A 83 12.71 8.98 4.91
C GLU A 83 11.21 8.89 5.24
N ARG A 84 10.40 9.71 4.55
CA ARG A 84 8.95 9.76 4.79
C ARG A 84 8.26 8.53 4.22
N LEU A 85 8.68 8.05 3.06
CA LEU A 85 8.15 6.84 2.45
C LEU A 85 8.54 5.58 3.24
N ALA A 86 9.74 5.53 3.81
CA ALA A 86 10.15 4.47 4.73
C ALA A 86 9.27 4.44 5.98
N MET A 87 9.08 5.60 6.62
CA MET A 87 8.20 5.72 7.79
C MET A 87 6.76 5.30 7.47
N LEU A 88 6.25 5.75 6.31
CA LEU A 88 4.91 5.42 5.83
C LEU A 88 4.76 3.90 5.61
N GLN A 89 5.76 3.27 5.00
CA GLN A 89 5.77 1.83 4.78
C GLN A 89 5.79 1.06 6.09
N ASP A 90 6.67 1.44 7.02
CA ASP A 90 6.79 0.78 8.32
C ASP A 90 5.49 0.91 9.13
N ALA A 91 4.84 2.08 9.09
CA ALA A 91 3.53 2.27 9.71
C ALA A 91 2.45 1.38 9.08
N LEU A 92 2.40 1.29 7.74
CA LEU A 92 1.44 0.42 7.05
C LEU A 92 1.64 -1.06 7.43
N MET A 93 2.89 -1.55 7.40
CA MET A 93 3.20 -2.94 7.73
C MET A 93 2.86 -3.27 9.19
N ARG A 94 3.22 -2.40 10.13
CA ARG A 94 2.94 -2.60 11.56
C ARG A 94 1.44 -2.58 11.85
N THR A 95 0.72 -1.59 11.32
CA THR A 95 -0.73 -1.50 11.52
C THR A 95 -1.45 -2.68 10.89
N ALA A 96 -1.13 -3.05 9.65
CA ALA A 96 -1.72 -4.23 9.02
C ALA A 96 -1.54 -5.50 9.88
N LEU A 97 -0.33 -5.75 10.38
CA LEU A 97 -0.05 -6.88 11.26
C LEU A 97 -0.88 -6.82 12.56
N ASN A 98 -0.93 -5.66 13.22
CA ASN A 98 -1.63 -5.49 14.49
C ASN A 98 -3.15 -5.70 14.38
N TYR A 99 -3.74 -5.42 13.22
CA TYR A 99 -5.17 -5.61 12.96
C TYR A 99 -5.47 -6.91 12.20
N GLY A 100 -4.47 -7.77 11.96
CA GLY A 100 -4.65 -9.07 11.32
C GLY A 100 -4.89 -9.02 9.81
N TRP A 101 -4.48 -7.95 9.14
CA TRP A 101 -4.59 -7.81 7.68
C TRP A 101 -3.37 -8.40 6.97
N GLY A 102 -3.62 -9.35 6.06
CA GLY A 102 -2.58 -9.96 5.22
C GLY A 102 -2.33 -9.15 3.97
N LEU A 103 -1.28 -8.32 3.93
CA LEU A 103 -0.94 -7.54 2.74
C LEU A 103 -0.40 -8.46 1.63
N GLN A 104 -1.03 -8.38 0.45
CA GLN A 104 -0.68 -9.19 -0.73
C GLN A 104 -0.01 -8.35 -1.82
N ALA A 105 -0.33 -7.05 -1.89
CA ALA A 105 0.41 -6.06 -2.67
C ALA A 105 0.26 -4.66 -2.07
N TRP A 106 1.23 -3.78 -2.26
CA TRP A 106 1.16 -2.36 -1.89
C TRP A 106 2.04 -1.50 -2.80
N SER A 107 1.67 -0.22 -2.92
CA SER A 107 2.45 0.85 -3.54
C SER A 107 2.17 2.16 -2.80
N LEU A 108 3.22 2.81 -2.30
CA LEU A 108 3.14 4.01 -1.49
C LEU A 108 3.78 5.18 -2.24
N PHE A 109 3.14 6.35 -2.21
CA PHE A 109 3.58 7.54 -2.93
C PHE A 109 3.54 8.77 -2.02
N SER A 110 4.09 9.88 -2.50
CA SER A 110 4.18 11.12 -1.73
C SER A 110 2.81 11.73 -1.39
N ASN A 111 1.78 11.46 -2.19
CA ASN A 111 0.43 12.00 -2.04
C ASN A 111 -0.68 10.93 -1.98
N HIS A 112 -0.37 9.63 -2.09
CA HIS A 112 -1.39 8.57 -2.04
C HIS A 112 -0.78 7.20 -1.80
N TYR A 113 -1.62 6.19 -1.62
CA TYR A 113 -1.21 4.80 -1.58
C TYR A 113 -2.31 3.86 -2.09
N HIS A 114 -1.87 2.67 -2.51
CA HIS A 114 -2.71 1.53 -2.82
C HIS A 114 -2.23 0.28 -2.09
N PHE A 115 -3.15 -0.56 -1.65
CA PHE A 115 -2.81 -1.94 -1.26
C PHE A 115 -3.93 -2.92 -1.59
N VAL A 116 -3.53 -4.18 -1.79
CA VAL A 116 -4.43 -5.35 -1.80
C VAL A 116 -4.16 -6.14 -0.53
N GLY A 117 -5.20 -6.36 0.27
CA GLY A 117 -5.09 -7.02 1.57
C GLY A 117 -6.19 -8.04 1.79
N GLU A 118 -5.83 -9.18 2.36
CA GLU A 118 -6.76 -10.17 2.89
C GLU A 118 -7.22 -9.74 4.28
N SER A 119 -8.54 -9.71 4.47
CA SER A 119 -9.13 -9.30 5.73
C SER A 119 -8.98 -10.40 6.79
N PRO A 120 -8.89 -10.04 8.08
CA PRO A 120 -9.18 -11.00 9.14
C PRO A 120 -10.64 -11.47 9.07
N ALA A 121 -11.02 -12.40 9.96
CA ALA A 121 -12.39 -12.91 10.03
C ALA A 121 -13.45 -11.79 10.18
N ASP A 122 -13.12 -10.69 10.87
CA ASP A 122 -13.94 -9.49 10.89
C ASP A 122 -13.36 -8.37 9.99
N PRO A 123 -13.85 -8.19 8.76
CA PRO A 123 -13.38 -7.14 7.86
C PRO A 123 -13.64 -5.72 8.38
N ARG A 124 -14.53 -5.53 9.38
CA ARG A 124 -14.73 -4.23 10.05
C ARG A 124 -13.52 -3.78 10.88
N ALA A 125 -12.45 -4.59 10.92
CA ALA A 125 -11.15 -4.14 11.37
C ALA A 125 -10.52 -3.07 10.44
N LEU A 126 -10.91 -3.00 9.16
CA LEU A 126 -10.31 -2.07 8.19
C LEU A 126 -10.37 -0.60 8.63
N PRO A 127 -11.53 -0.03 9.02
CA PRO A 127 -11.61 1.39 9.37
C PRO A 127 -10.78 1.71 10.61
N ARG A 128 -10.66 0.77 11.56
CA ARG A 128 -9.79 0.93 12.74
C ARG A 128 -8.30 0.91 12.36
N MET A 129 -7.91 -0.01 11.48
CA MET A 129 -6.54 -0.09 10.97
C MET A 129 -6.16 1.19 10.22
N ILE A 130 -7.00 1.61 9.28
CA ILE A 130 -6.77 2.83 8.48
C ILE A 130 -6.78 4.07 9.37
N GLY A 131 -7.72 4.18 10.32
CA GLY A 131 -7.77 5.29 11.27
C GLY A 131 -6.51 5.40 12.13
N HIS A 132 -5.99 4.27 12.64
CA HIS A 132 -4.73 4.24 13.37
C HIS A 132 -3.56 4.65 12.46
N PHE A 133 -3.44 4.02 11.29
CA PHE A 133 -2.40 4.33 10.31
C PHE A 133 -2.38 5.81 9.92
N HIS A 134 -3.56 6.39 9.63
CA HIS A 134 -3.70 7.81 9.28
C HIS A 134 -3.33 8.73 10.44
N ALA A 135 -3.80 8.42 11.66
CA ALA A 135 -3.49 9.24 12.84
C ALA A 135 -1.99 9.24 13.17
N GLU A 136 -1.35 8.05 13.15
CA GLU A 136 0.08 7.91 13.44
C GLU A 136 0.93 8.65 12.42
N THR A 137 0.70 8.41 11.12
CA THR A 137 1.48 9.01 10.04
C THR A 137 1.26 10.52 9.94
N ALA A 138 0.02 10.99 10.16
CA ALA A 138 -0.28 12.43 10.18
C ALA A 138 0.42 13.14 11.34
N ARG A 139 0.46 12.52 12.52
CA ARG A 139 1.18 13.06 13.68
C ARG A 139 2.67 13.20 13.37
N ILE A 140 3.32 12.12 12.92
CA ILE A 140 4.76 12.10 12.63
C ILE A 140 5.12 13.15 11.58
N VAL A 141 4.39 13.21 10.46
CA VAL A 141 4.75 14.13 9.38
C VAL A 141 4.48 15.60 9.74
N ASN A 142 3.47 15.86 10.57
CA ASN A 142 3.22 17.21 11.09
C ASN A 142 4.27 17.64 12.11
N GLU A 143 4.82 16.72 12.91
CA GLU A 143 5.97 16.98 13.78
C GLU A 143 7.23 17.29 12.96
N MET A 144 7.49 16.51 11.90
CA MET A 144 8.62 16.75 10.98
C MET A 144 8.54 18.11 10.28
N ASP A 145 7.33 18.53 9.92
CA ASP A 145 7.09 19.80 9.20
C ASP A 145 6.90 21.01 10.13
N GLY A 146 6.73 20.80 11.45
CA GLY A 146 6.34 21.87 12.36
C GLY A 146 4.94 22.44 12.09
N THR A 147 4.05 21.64 11.50
CA THR A 147 2.68 22.05 11.10
C THR A 147 1.61 21.27 11.88
N PRO A 148 1.48 21.44 13.21
CA PRO A 148 0.45 20.74 13.98
C PRO A 148 -0.95 21.11 13.48
N GLY A 149 -1.86 20.12 13.50
CA GLY A 149 -3.26 20.32 13.09
C GLY A 149 -3.52 20.31 11.57
N ARG A 150 -2.50 20.26 10.72
CA ARG A 150 -2.69 20.12 9.26
C ARG A 150 -3.40 18.80 8.96
N LYS A 151 -4.46 18.88 8.15
CA LYS A 151 -5.14 17.70 7.60
C LYS A 151 -4.25 17.02 6.55
N VAL A 152 -3.77 15.82 6.86
CA VAL A 152 -2.87 15.05 5.99
C VAL A 152 -3.63 14.15 5.02
N TRP A 153 -4.56 13.35 5.54
CA TRP A 153 -5.29 12.36 4.76
C TRP A 153 -6.67 12.86 4.33
N PHE A 154 -7.12 12.42 3.15
CA PHE A 154 -8.52 12.52 2.77
C PHE A 154 -9.28 11.26 3.21
N ASN A 155 -10.31 10.87 2.47
CA ASN A 155 -10.99 9.61 2.64
C ASN A 155 -10.27 8.49 1.90
N TYR A 156 -10.56 7.25 2.25
CA TYR A 156 -10.11 6.07 1.52
C TYR A 156 -11.28 5.41 0.79
N TRP A 157 -10.96 4.58 -0.18
CA TRP A 157 -11.89 3.74 -0.91
C TRP A 157 -11.46 2.29 -0.76
N ASP A 158 -12.40 1.42 -0.45
CA ASP A 158 -12.22 -0.02 -0.45
C ASP A 158 -13.17 -0.69 -1.45
N THR A 159 -12.76 -1.84 -1.97
CA THR A 159 -13.61 -2.68 -2.79
C THR A 159 -13.29 -4.14 -2.54
N LEU A 160 -14.30 -4.92 -2.15
CA LEU A 160 -14.19 -6.38 -2.06
C LEU A 160 -13.97 -6.96 -3.45
N ILE A 161 -12.94 -7.80 -3.58
CA ILE A 161 -12.61 -8.50 -4.82
C ILE A 161 -13.25 -9.87 -4.77
N THR A 162 -14.24 -10.09 -5.63
CA THR A 162 -15.05 -11.33 -5.64
C THR A 162 -14.66 -12.34 -6.71
N PHE A 163 -13.83 -11.95 -7.68
CA PHE A 163 -13.43 -12.83 -8.80
C PHE A 163 -11.92 -12.99 -8.88
N GLN A 164 -11.44 -14.21 -9.15
CA GLN A 164 -10.01 -14.50 -9.24
C GLN A 164 -9.30 -13.65 -10.31
N ARG A 165 -9.88 -13.48 -11.50
CA ARG A 165 -9.29 -12.61 -12.54
C ARG A 165 -9.18 -11.16 -12.07
N SER A 166 -10.21 -10.66 -11.39
CA SER A 166 -10.24 -9.32 -10.80
C SER A 166 -9.18 -9.13 -9.72
N TYR A 167 -8.86 -10.19 -8.98
CA TYR A 167 -7.78 -10.22 -8.01
C TYR A 167 -6.41 -10.09 -8.67
N LEU A 168 -6.10 -10.96 -9.63
CA LEU A 168 -4.82 -10.95 -10.33
C LEU A 168 -4.55 -9.62 -11.03
N VAL A 169 -5.58 -9.08 -11.67
CA VAL A 169 -5.49 -7.80 -12.38
C VAL A 169 -5.23 -6.63 -11.42
N ARG A 170 -5.88 -6.60 -10.25
CA ARG A 170 -5.63 -5.57 -9.22
C ARG A 170 -4.28 -5.71 -8.55
N LEU A 171 -3.81 -6.94 -8.37
CA LEU A 171 -2.48 -7.21 -7.82
C LEU A 171 -1.39 -6.72 -8.80
N SER A 172 -1.53 -7.02 -10.09
CA SER A 172 -0.67 -6.47 -11.15
C SER A 172 -0.75 -4.94 -11.23
N TYR A 173 -1.96 -4.38 -11.10
CA TYR A 173 -2.19 -2.94 -11.10
C TYR A 173 -1.39 -2.23 -10.00
N VAL A 174 -1.50 -2.71 -8.75
CA VAL A 174 -0.80 -2.11 -7.62
C VAL A 174 0.71 -2.15 -7.84
N HIS A 175 1.26 -3.29 -8.29
CA HIS A 175 2.70 -3.40 -8.59
C HIS A 175 3.17 -2.46 -9.70
N ASN A 176 2.38 -2.31 -10.77
CA ASN A 176 2.74 -1.49 -11.92
C ASN A 176 2.39 -0.01 -11.75
N ASN A 177 1.75 0.38 -10.65
CA ASN A 177 1.35 1.76 -10.42
C ASN A 177 2.54 2.75 -10.41
N PRO A 178 3.72 2.43 -9.85
CA PRO A 178 4.91 3.29 -10.00
C PRO A 178 5.37 3.49 -11.44
N VAL A 179 5.19 2.48 -12.31
CA VAL A 179 5.48 2.59 -13.75
C VAL A 179 4.42 3.45 -14.44
N LYS A 180 3.14 3.25 -14.08
CA LYS A 180 2.02 4.07 -14.57
C LYS A 180 2.23 5.55 -14.26
N HIS A 181 2.78 5.90 -13.09
CA HIS A 181 3.11 7.28 -12.71
C HIS A 181 4.47 7.77 -13.24
N GLY A 182 5.21 6.95 -14.00
CA GLY A 182 6.48 7.35 -14.61
C GLY A 182 7.66 7.48 -13.63
N LEU A 183 7.57 6.91 -12.41
CA LEU A 183 8.65 6.99 -11.42
C LEU A 183 9.81 6.05 -11.73
N VAL A 184 9.51 4.90 -12.34
CA VAL A 184 10.47 3.86 -12.69
C VAL A 184 10.07 3.19 -13.99
N ALA A 185 11.03 2.65 -14.73
CA ALA A 185 10.77 1.88 -15.93
C ALA A 185 10.26 0.46 -15.63
N VAL A 186 10.67 -0.11 -14.49
CA VAL A 186 10.30 -1.45 -14.06
C VAL A 186 9.80 -1.41 -12.62
N ALA A 187 8.64 -2.02 -12.36
CA ALA A 187 8.00 -2.01 -11.03
C ALA A 187 8.93 -2.44 -9.88
N THR A 188 9.80 -3.43 -10.11
CA THR A 188 10.75 -3.94 -9.11
C THR A 188 11.85 -2.95 -8.70
N GLN A 189 12.01 -1.85 -9.44
CA GLN A 189 12.96 -0.78 -9.13
C GLN A 189 12.41 0.22 -8.12
N TYR A 190 11.09 0.22 -7.87
CA TYR A 190 10.49 1.13 -6.89
C TYR A 190 10.53 0.50 -5.49
N PRO A 191 11.28 1.06 -4.52
CA PRO A 191 11.46 0.42 -3.21
C PRO A 191 10.21 0.42 -2.34
N TRP A 192 9.29 1.36 -2.60
CA TRP A 192 8.10 1.61 -1.81
C TRP A 192 6.86 0.87 -2.34
N CYS A 193 7.08 -0.16 -3.15
CA CYS A 193 6.06 -1.13 -3.54
C CYS A 193 6.49 -2.58 -3.30
N SER A 194 5.51 -3.48 -3.33
CA SER A 194 5.72 -4.91 -3.14
C SER A 194 6.27 -5.65 -4.35
N ALA A 195 6.46 -5.03 -5.51
CA ALA A 195 6.79 -5.74 -6.75
C ALA A 195 8.07 -6.58 -6.62
N ALA A 196 9.13 -6.01 -6.05
CA ALA A 196 10.39 -6.73 -5.83
C ALA A 196 10.27 -7.84 -4.78
N TRP A 197 9.46 -7.62 -3.74
CA TRP A 197 9.15 -8.67 -2.76
C TRP A 197 8.37 -9.81 -3.41
N PHE A 198 7.39 -9.48 -4.25
CA PHE A 198 6.56 -10.44 -4.95
C PHE A 198 7.40 -11.31 -5.90
N GLU A 199 8.26 -10.71 -6.72
CA GLU A 199 9.17 -11.43 -7.62
C GLU A 199 10.06 -12.45 -6.88
N ARG A 200 10.51 -12.13 -5.67
CA ARG A 200 11.35 -13.04 -4.87
C ARG A 200 10.58 -14.17 -4.18
N ASN A 201 9.28 -14.01 -3.92
CA ASN A 201 8.51 -14.94 -3.09
C ASN A 201 7.44 -15.73 -3.86
N ALA A 202 6.98 -15.23 -5.01
CA ALA A 202 5.99 -15.89 -5.84
C ALA A 202 6.59 -17.01 -6.69
N SER A 203 5.80 -18.02 -7.05
CA SER A 203 6.24 -19.05 -7.98
C SER A 203 6.49 -18.48 -9.38
N PRO A 204 7.41 -19.04 -10.17
CA PRO A 204 7.66 -18.57 -11.54
C PRO A 204 6.42 -18.60 -12.44
N SER A 205 5.52 -19.58 -12.25
CA SER A 205 4.24 -19.65 -12.97
C SER A 205 3.34 -18.48 -12.62
N PHE A 206 3.27 -18.10 -11.34
CA PHE A 206 2.43 -17.01 -10.89
C PHE A 206 2.94 -15.65 -11.36
N GLN A 207 4.26 -15.47 -11.36
CA GLN A 207 4.91 -14.28 -11.93
C GLN A 207 4.57 -14.11 -13.42
N LYS A 208 4.70 -15.19 -14.22
CA LYS A 208 4.35 -15.17 -15.65
C LYS A 208 2.88 -14.82 -15.87
N THR A 209 1.97 -15.35 -15.06
CA THR A 209 0.55 -15.02 -15.16
C THR A 209 0.31 -13.53 -14.95
N LEU A 210 0.90 -12.91 -13.92
CA LEU A 210 0.70 -11.49 -13.67
C LEU A 210 1.35 -10.60 -14.74
N ALA A 211 2.54 -10.96 -15.21
CA ALA A 211 3.24 -10.23 -16.27
C ALA A 211 2.46 -10.22 -17.60
N ALA A 212 1.64 -11.26 -17.86
CA ALA A 212 0.81 -11.35 -19.05
C ALA A 212 -0.50 -10.55 -18.96
N LEU A 213 -0.89 -10.05 -17.77
CA LEU A 213 -2.15 -9.33 -17.60
C LEU A 213 -2.00 -7.86 -18.01
N LYS A 214 -2.88 -7.41 -18.89
CA LYS A 214 -3.06 -5.99 -19.19
C LYS A 214 -3.81 -5.30 -18.06
N THR A 215 -3.22 -4.22 -17.53
CA THR A 215 -3.81 -3.41 -16.45
C THR A 215 -4.57 -2.19 -16.95
N ASP A 216 -4.59 -1.96 -18.27
CA ASP A 216 -5.12 -0.74 -18.90
C ASP A 216 -6.63 -0.53 -18.67
N TYR A 217 -7.37 -1.61 -18.41
CA TYR A 217 -8.82 -1.58 -18.22
C TYR A 217 -9.26 -1.58 -16.75
N VAL A 218 -8.32 -1.43 -15.82
CA VAL A 218 -8.61 -1.47 -14.39
C VAL A 218 -9.21 -0.14 -13.95
N ASN A 219 -10.52 -0.12 -13.74
CA ASN A 219 -11.19 1.00 -13.10
C ASN A 219 -10.94 0.96 -11.58
N VAL A 220 -9.74 1.38 -11.18
CA VAL A 220 -9.42 1.76 -9.80
C VAL A 220 -9.39 3.27 -9.77
N ARG A 221 -10.01 3.86 -8.74
CA ARG A 221 -10.08 5.31 -8.56
C ARG A 221 -8.68 5.84 -8.31
N ASP A 222 -8.03 6.22 -9.39
CA ASP A 222 -6.65 6.68 -9.46
C ASP A 222 -6.59 7.90 -10.39
N ASP A 223 -7.47 8.87 -10.11
CA ASP A 223 -7.55 10.16 -10.81
C ASP A 223 -6.43 11.12 -10.35
N LEU A 224 -5.31 10.58 -9.91
CA LEU A 224 -4.18 11.29 -9.31
C LEU A 224 -3.16 11.56 -10.41
N SER A 225 -3.42 12.66 -11.14
CA SER A 225 -2.67 13.11 -12.30
C SER A 225 -1.14 13.16 -12.07
N PHE A 226 -0.43 12.90 -13.16
CA PHE A 226 1.02 12.72 -13.32
C PHE A 226 1.92 13.82 -12.71
N ASP A 227 1.38 14.99 -12.37
CA ASP A 227 2.19 16.18 -12.02
C ASP A 227 2.57 16.31 -10.54
N GLN A 228 2.29 15.31 -9.69
CA GLN A 228 2.40 15.50 -8.24
C GLN A 228 3.24 14.46 -7.49
N VAL A 229 3.58 13.31 -8.06
CA VAL A 229 4.41 12.32 -7.35
C VAL A 229 5.88 12.68 -7.55
N ASP A 230 6.55 13.00 -6.44
CA ASP A 230 7.95 13.41 -6.48
C ASP A 230 8.84 12.24 -6.90
N ALA A 231 9.61 12.42 -7.98
CA ALA A 231 10.57 11.41 -8.45
C ALA A 231 11.79 11.31 -7.52
N THR A 232 11.96 12.24 -6.59
CA THR A 232 12.97 12.17 -5.53
C THR A 232 12.42 11.37 -4.35
N TRP A 233 12.62 10.06 -4.42
CA TRP A 233 12.24 9.08 -3.40
C TRP A 233 13.43 8.33 -2.82
#